data_AF-A0A832MJA9-F1
#
_entry.id   AF-A0A832MJA9-F1
#
_cell.length_a   1.000
_cell.length_b   1.000
_cell.length_c   1.000
_cell.angle_alpha   90.00
_cell.angle_beta   90.00
_cell.angle_gamma   90.00
#
_symmetry.space_group_name_H-M   'P 1'
#
loop_
_entity.id
_entity.type
_entity.pdbx_description
1 polymer ?
#
loop_
_entity_poly.entity_id
_entity_poly.type
_entity_poly.pdbx_seq_one_letter_code
_entity_poly.pdbx_strand_id
1 'polypeptide(L)'
;MRKANAGQVRMIEAVLAVIIVFSAFAVSGNLPSNKNVARKEDLASIGLNALMHLDSDGFLGKCIDNAEWSSIREALSLLLPSGVAFNLTIYDSAMQQINTENIANSGLNSQKTTFVEYICVSQNATFRCYILHLHLAVMA
;
A
#
# COMPACT_ATOMS: atom_id res chain seq x y z
N MET A 1 15.99 33.53 54.11
CA MET A 1 16.60 32.60 53.13
C MET A 1 15.50 31.80 52.42
N ARG A 2 15.03 32.21 51.24
CA ARG A 2 14.09 31.44 50.39
C ARG A 2 14.34 31.78 48.91
N LYS A 3 15.42 31.26 48.34
CA LYS A 3 15.73 31.44 46.90
C LYS A 3 16.36 30.20 46.25
N ALA A 4 16.25 29.03 46.90
CA ALA A 4 16.81 27.77 46.39
C ALA A 4 15.79 26.93 45.60
N ASN A 5 14.49 27.11 45.84
CA ASN A 5 13.47 26.16 45.38
C ASN A 5 12.83 26.54 44.03
N ALA A 6 12.99 27.79 43.57
CA ALA A 6 12.38 28.27 42.33
C ALA A 6 13.02 27.64 41.08
N GLY A 7 14.33 27.43 41.10
CA GLY A 7 15.04 26.75 40.00
C GLY A 7 14.76 25.25 39.95
N GLN A 8 14.62 24.61 41.12
CA GLN A 8 14.27 23.19 41.22
C GLN A 8 12.87 22.90 40.67
N VAL A 9 11.89 23.75 40.97
CA VAL A 9 10.53 23.61 40.42
C VAL A 9 10.53 23.71 38.89
N ARG A 10 11.27 24.67 38.33
CA ARG A 10 11.36 24.86 36.87
C ARG A 10 12.06 23.72 36.15
N MET A 11 13.04 23.08 36.81
CA MET A 11 13.72 21.89 36.29
C MET A 11 12.79 20.67 36.29
N ILE A 12 12.04 20.45 37.38
CA ILE A 12 11.06 19.36 37.48
C ILE A 12 9.97 19.52 36.41
N GLU A 13 9.48 20.75 36.20
CA GLU A 13 8.49 21.07 35.18
C GLU A 13 8.99 20.75 33.76
N ALA A 14 10.22 21.12 33.43
CA ALA A 14 10.81 20.83 32.13
C ALA A 14 10.97 19.31 31.90
N VAL A 15 11.42 18.57 32.91
CA VAL A 15 11.54 17.10 32.82
C VAL A 15 10.18 16.45 32.65
N LEU A 16 9.16 16.91 33.39
CA LEU A 16 7.79 16.40 33.28
C LEU A 16 7.21 16.66 31.89
N ALA A 17 7.42 17.87 31.35
CA ALA A 17 6.96 18.23 30.01
C ALA A 17 7.60 17.34 28.92
N VAL A 18 8.91 17.08 29.01
CA VAL A 18 9.61 16.16 28.10
C VAL A 18 9.02 14.76 28.19
N ILE A 19 8.78 14.23 29.40
CA ILE A 19 8.17 12.91 29.58
C ILE A 19 6.78 12.87 28.95
N ILE A 20 5.92 13.87 29.18
CA ILE A 20 4.57 13.94 28.62
C ILE A 20 4.61 13.93 27.09
N VAL A 21 5.48 14.74 26.46
CA VAL A 21 5.64 14.78 25.00
C VAL A 21 6.10 13.43 24.46
N PHE A 22 7.14 12.83 25.04
CA PHE A 22 7.63 11.52 24.58
C PHE A 22 6.62 10.39 24.81
N SER A 23 5.88 10.41 25.92
CA SER A 23 4.79 9.45 26.16
C SER A 23 3.64 9.61 25.17
N ALA A 24 3.28 10.85 24.80
CA ALA A 24 2.26 11.08 23.77
C ALA A 24 2.69 10.51 22.41
N PHE A 25 3.95 10.66 22.02
CA PHE A 25 4.48 10.03 20.81
C PHE A 25 4.51 8.51 20.91
N ALA A 26 4.92 7.95 22.05
CA ALA A 26 4.94 6.50 22.27
C ALA A 26 3.54 5.86 22.20
N VAL A 27 2.52 6.54 22.72
CA VAL A 27 1.11 6.10 22.64
C VAL A 27 0.54 6.28 21.24
N SER A 28 0.94 7.33 20.51
CA SER A 28 0.46 7.59 19.15
C SER A 28 0.82 6.46 18.17
N GLY A 29 1.94 5.77 18.38
CA GLY A 29 2.31 4.59 17.59
C GLY A 29 1.40 3.36 17.80
N ASN A 30 0.57 3.36 18.84
CA ASN A 30 -0.31 2.25 19.23
C ASN A 30 -1.80 2.56 19.09
N LEU A 31 -2.17 3.71 18.51
CA LEU A 31 -3.58 4.03 18.25
C LEU A 31 -4.15 2.99 17.28
N PRO A 32 -5.22 2.24 17.66
CA PRO A 32 -5.92 1.40 16.70
C PRO A 32 -6.57 2.33 15.69
N SER A 33 -6.04 2.36 14.46
CA SER A 33 -6.71 3.04 13.34
C SER A 33 -8.15 2.55 13.29
N ASN A 34 -9.14 3.45 13.21
CA ASN A 34 -10.55 3.08 13.19
C ASN A 34 -10.87 2.38 11.87
N LYS A 35 -10.66 1.06 11.82
CA LYS A 35 -10.48 0.33 10.56
C LYS A 35 -11.79 -0.08 9.86
N ASN A 36 -13.02 0.16 10.34
CA ASN A 36 -14.15 -0.67 9.85
C ASN A 36 -15.07 -0.08 8.77
N VAL A 37 -15.19 1.25 8.62
CA VAL A 37 -16.13 1.85 7.65
C VAL A 37 -15.42 2.53 6.47
N ALA A 38 -14.24 3.11 6.69
CA ALA A 38 -13.42 3.72 5.62
C ALA A 38 -12.67 2.71 4.73
N ARG A 39 -12.48 1.46 5.18
CA ARG A 39 -11.54 0.47 4.59
C ARG A 39 -11.87 0.01 3.16
N LYS A 40 -13.12 0.14 2.69
CA LYS A 40 -13.52 -0.39 1.37
C LYS A 40 -13.23 0.59 0.23
N GLU A 41 -13.59 1.85 0.42
CA GLU A 41 -13.23 2.95 -0.50
C GLU A 41 -11.72 3.24 -0.44
N ASP A 42 -11.10 3.00 0.72
CA ASP A 42 -9.65 3.11 0.90
C ASP A 42 -8.88 2.03 0.12
N LEU A 43 -9.28 0.75 0.18
CA LEU A 43 -8.58 -0.31 -0.55
C LEU A 43 -8.63 -0.15 -2.07
N ALA A 44 -9.76 0.28 -2.62
CA ALA A 44 -9.87 0.53 -4.06
C ALA A 44 -8.94 1.68 -4.48
N SER A 45 -8.92 2.76 -3.69
CA SER A 45 -8.04 3.91 -3.92
C SER A 45 -6.56 3.55 -3.77
N ILE A 46 -6.21 2.77 -2.75
CA ILE A 46 -4.85 2.22 -2.55
C ILE A 46 -4.44 1.36 -3.75
N GLY A 47 -5.31 0.46 -4.20
CA GLY A 47 -5.05 -0.40 -5.35
C GLY A 47 -4.83 0.39 -6.64
N LEU A 48 -5.71 1.35 -6.91
CA LEU A 48 -5.59 2.22 -8.08
C LEU A 48 -4.31 3.06 -8.03
N ASN A 49 -4.01 3.66 -6.88
CA ASN A 49 -2.78 4.43 -6.69
C ASN A 49 -1.53 3.56 -6.87
N ALA A 50 -1.54 2.33 -6.37
CA ALA A 50 -0.44 1.38 -6.57
C ALA A 50 -0.26 1.05 -8.06
N LEU A 51 -1.33 0.78 -8.80
CA LEU A 51 -1.27 0.51 -10.24
C LEU A 51 -0.79 1.72 -11.05
N MET A 52 -1.30 2.93 -10.75
CA MET A 52 -0.83 4.17 -11.38
C MET A 52 0.65 4.44 -11.09
N HIS A 53 1.10 4.20 -9.86
CA HIS A 53 2.50 4.37 -9.51
C HIS A 53 3.38 3.31 -10.19
N LEU A 54 2.91 2.08 -10.28
CA LEU A 54 3.60 1.00 -10.98
C LEU A 54 3.70 1.24 -12.50
N ASP A 55 2.70 1.88 -13.08
CA ASP A 55 2.69 2.23 -14.50
C ASP A 55 3.49 3.51 -14.82
N SER A 56 3.97 4.21 -13.78
CA SER A 56 4.81 5.39 -13.97
C SER A 56 6.05 5.06 -14.82
N ASP A 57 6.39 5.98 -15.73
CA ASP A 57 7.50 5.83 -16.69
C ASP A 57 7.43 4.58 -17.59
N GLY A 58 6.23 3.99 -17.72
CA GLY A 58 5.97 2.80 -18.53
C GLY A 58 6.58 1.52 -17.97
N PHE A 59 6.94 1.50 -16.69
CA PHE A 59 7.52 0.31 -16.05
C PHE A 59 6.60 -0.90 -16.20
N LEU A 60 5.31 -0.75 -15.86
CA LEU A 60 4.33 -1.82 -15.95
C LEU A 60 4.23 -2.40 -17.37
N GLY A 61 4.09 -1.54 -18.39
CA GLY A 61 4.04 -1.97 -19.79
C GLY A 61 5.29 -2.74 -20.23
N LYS A 62 6.48 -2.29 -19.83
CA LYS A 62 7.76 -2.97 -20.11
C LYS A 62 7.82 -4.35 -19.46
N CYS A 63 7.43 -4.46 -18.19
CA CYS A 63 7.41 -5.74 -17.50
C CYS A 63 6.41 -6.72 -18.14
N ILE A 64 5.23 -6.24 -18.57
CA ILE A 64 4.25 -7.07 -19.28
C ILE A 64 4.81 -7.55 -20.62
N ASP A 65 5.40 -6.65 -21.41
CA ASP A 65 5.98 -7.00 -22.71
C ASP A 65 7.14 -8.00 -22.61
N ASN A 66 7.92 -7.95 -21.52
CA ASN A 66 9.04 -8.85 -21.25
C ASN A 66 8.65 -10.11 -20.45
N ALA A 67 7.37 -10.27 -20.09
CA ALA A 67 6.88 -11.32 -19.19
C ALA A 67 7.58 -11.38 -17.82
N GLU A 68 7.99 -10.23 -17.28
CA GLU A 68 8.64 -10.08 -15.97
C GLU A 68 7.62 -10.02 -14.82
N TRP A 69 6.84 -11.10 -14.65
CA TRP A 69 5.75 -11.17 -13.67
C TRP A 69 6.25 -11.05 -12.21
N SER A 70 7.45 -11.55 -11.93
CA SER A 70 8.09 -11.45 -10.61
C SER A 70 8.34 -10.00 -10.21
N SER A 71 8.84 -9.17 -11.13
CA SER A 71 9.10 -7.74 -10.93
C SER A 71 7.82 -6.99 -10.56
N ILE A 72 6.71 -7.29 -11.25
CA ILE A 72 5.39 -6.72 -10.97
C ILE A 72 4.92 -7.11 -9.55
N ARG A 73 5.05 -8.38 -9.19
CA ARG A 73 4.67 -8.89 -7.86
C ARG A 73 5.48 -8.25 -6.75
N GLU A 74 6.80 -8.12 -6.91
CA GLU A 74 7.69 -7.52 -5.93
C GLU A 74 7.38 -6.03 -5.74
N ALA A 75 7.22 -5.29 -6.84
CA ALA A 75 6.87 -3.88 -6.80
C ALA A 75 5.49 -3.66 -6.13
N LEU A 76 4.47 -4.44 -6.48
CA LEU A 76 3.17 -4.38 -5.79
C LEU A 76 3.26 -4.71 -4.30
N SER A 77 4.11 -5.66 -3.92
CA SER A 77 4.33 -6.01 -2.51
C SER A 77 5.00 -4.89 -1.71
N LEU A 78 5.76 -4.00 -2.38
CA LEU A 78 6.36 -2.81 -1.77
C LEU A 78 5.39 -1.62 -1.73
N LEU A 79 4.53 -1.47 -2.74
CA LEU A 79 3.60 -0.35 -2.86
C LEU A 79 2.34 -0.52 -2.00
N LEU A 80 1.89 -1.75 -1.80
CA LEU A 80 0.71 -2.03 -0.99
C LEU A 80 1.06 -2.01 0.50
N PRO A 81 0.18 -1.49 1.37
CA PRO A 81 0.38 -1.52 2.81
C PRO A 81 0.53 -2.94 3.36
N SER A 82 1.27 -3.06 4.46
CA SER A 82 1.37 -4.32 5.20
C SER A 82 -0.02 -4.78 5.68
N GLY A 83 -0.27 -6.09 5.58
CA GLY A 83 -1.58 -6.67 5.90
C GLY A 83 -2.62 -6.61 4.77
N VAL A 84 -2.23 -6.18 3.57
CA VAL A 84 -3.06 -6.28 2.36
C VAL A 84 -2.63 -7.50 1.53
N ALA A 85 -3.56 -8.42 1.32
CA ALA A 85 -3.43 -9.52 0.37
C ALA A 85 -3.86 -9.05 -1.02
N PHE A 86 -3.16 -9.49 -2.06
CA PHE A 86 -3.51 -9.17 -3.44
C PHE A 86 -3.37 -10.35 -4.39
N ASN A 87 -4.15 -10.30 -5.47
CA ASN A 87 -4.00 -11.12 -6.66
C ASN A 87 -4.24 -10.25 -7.90
N LEU A 88 -3.27 -10.19 -8.80
CA LEU A 88 -3.34 -9.49 -10.07
C LEU A 88 -3.43 -10.49 -11.22
N THR A 89 -4.41 -10.29 -12.10
CA THR A 89 -4.50 -10.98 -13.39
C THR A 89 -4.40 -9.96 -14.51
N ILE A 90 -3.66 -10.28 -15.57
CA ILE A 90 -3.41 -9.38 -16.69
C ILE A 90 -3.99 -10.02 -17.94
N TYR A 91 -4.77 -9.23 -18.68
CA TYR A 91 -5.42 -9.62 -19.91
C TYR A 91 -4.93 -8.80 -21.09
N ASP A 92 -4.98 -9.38 -22.28
CA ASP A 92 -4.85 -8.65 -23.53
C ASP A 92 -6.17 -7.94 -23.93
N SER A 93 -6.14 -7.25 -25.08
CA SER A 93 -7.32 -6.58 -25.63
C SER A 93 -8.48 -7.51 -26.00
N ALA A 94 -8.23 -8.82 -26.10
CA ALA A 94 -9.23 -9.85 -26.38
C ALA A 94 -9.72 -10.56 -25.10
N MET A 95 -9.39 -10.02 -23.92
CA MET A 95 -9.71 -10.59 -22.61
C MET A 95 -9.11 -11.99 -22.39
N GLN A 96 -8.00 -12.31 -23.06
CA GLN A 96 -7.23 -13.52 -22.78
C GLN A 96 -6.20 -13.23 -21.70
N GLN A 97 -6.16 -14.08 -20.68
CA GLN A 97 -5.13 -13.97 -19.64
C GLN A 97 -3.75 -14.24 -20.23
N ILE A 98 -2.83 -13.30 -20.02
CA ILE A 98 -1.46 -13.38 -20.57
C ILE A 98 -0.40 -13.71 -19.52
N ASN A 99 -0.66 -13.43 -18.24
CA ASN A 99 0.29 -13.78 -17.19
C ASN A 99 0.32 -15.29 -16.98
N THR A 100 1.51 -15.88 -17.17
CA THR A 100 1.77 -17.32 -17.01
C THR A 100 2.06 -17.72 -15.58
N GLU A 101 2.49 -16.75 -14.76
CA GLU A 101 2.79 -16.93 -13.35
C GLU A 101 1.75 -16.21 -12.47
N ASN A 102 1.62 -16.68 -11.24
CA ASN A 102 0.73 -16.07 -10.26
C ASN A 102 1.35 -14.78 -9.70
N ILE A 103 0.64 -13.66 -9.88
CA ILE A 103 1.03 -12.34 -9.38
C ILE A 103 0.23 -12.05 -8.09
N ALA A 104 0.64 -12.69 -7.00
CA ALA A 104 0.00 -12.58 -5.69
C ALA A 104 1.04 -12.67 -4.57
N ASN A 105 0.76 -12.05 -3.41
CA ASN A 105 1.59 -12.18 -2.21
C ASN A 105 1.09 -13.25 -1.22
N SER A 106 -0.17 -13.65 -1.33
CA SER A 106 -0.83 -14.58 -0.40
C SER A 106 -2.18 -15.05 -0.96
N GLY A 107 -2.74 -16.12 -0.38
CA GLY A 107 -4.10 -16.55 -0.70
C GLY A 107 -5.14 -15.56 -0.18
N LEU A 108 -6.05 -15.12 -1.06
CA LEU A 108 -7.21 -14.30 -0.70
C LEU A 108 -8.22 -15.15 0.10
N ASN A 109 -7.97 -15.37 1.38
CA ASN A 109 -8.83 -16.15 2.28
C ASN A 109 -9.88 -15.31 3.02
N SER A 110 -10.02 -14.03 2.64
CA SER A 110 -10.91 -13.08 3.31
C SER A 110 -12.29 -13.07 2.66
N GLN A 111 -13.35 -12.97 3.47
CA GLN A 111 -14.73 -12.90 2.99
C GLN A 111 -15.05 -11.60 2.21
N LYS A 112 -14.15 -10.60 2.24
CA LYS A 112 -14.39 -9.28 1.65
C LYS A 112 -13.22 -8.86 0.77
N THR A 113 -13.36 -9.11 -0.53
CA THR A 113 -12.45 -8.65 -1.57
C THR A 113 -12.89 -7.31 -2.16
N THR A 114 -11.94 -6.54 -2.66
CA THR A 114 -12.12 -5.30 -3.41
C THR A 114 -11.49 -5.50 -4.79
N PHE A 115 -12.20 -5.09 -5.83
CA PHE A 115 -11.75 -5.22 -7.22
C PHE A 115 -11.38 -3.85 -7.78
N VAL A 116 -10.25 -3.78 -8.47
CA VAL A 116 -9.75 -2.60 -9.17
C VAL A 116 -9.38 -3.02 -10.60
N GLU A 117 -9.91 -2.30 -11.58
CA GLU A 117 -9.56 -2.44 -12.98
C GLU A 117 -8.67 -1.27 -13.41
N TYR A 118 -7.61 -1.55 -14.17
CA TYR A 118 -6.71 -0.54 -14.71
C TYR A 118 -6.29 -0.89 -16.13
N ILE A 119 -6.11 0.12 -16.97
CA ILE A 119 -5.67 -0.04 -18.36
C ILE A 119 -4.22 0.44 -18.46
N CYS A 120 -3.33 -0.45 -18.88
CA CYS A 120 -1.93 -0.15 -19.17
C CYS A 120 -1.70 -0.19 -20.69
N VAL A 121 -0.89 0.73 -21.20
CA VAL A 121 -0.55 0.81 -22.62
C VAL A 121 0.95 0.63 -22.78
N SER A 122 1.38 -0.23 -23.72
CA SER A 122 2.80 -0.39 -24.03
C SER A 122 3.37 0.89 -24.64
N GLN A 123 4.60 1.23 -24.26
CA GLN A 123 5.34 2.37 -24.83
C GLN A 123 6.28 1.95 -25.98
N ASN A 124 6.12 0.72 -26.48
CA ASN A 124 6.96 0.15 -27.54
C ASN A 124 6.46 0.57 -28.94
N ALA A 125 7.27 0.28 -29.97
CA ALA A 125 6.94 0.58 -31.36
C ALA A 125 5.63 -0.08 -31.84
N THR A 126 5.21 -1.16 -31.18
CA THR A 126 3.92 -1.81 -31.36
C THR A 126 2.97 -1.41 -30.22
N PHE A 127 1.87 -0.74 -30.58
CA PHE A 127 0.80 -0.39 -29.65
C PHE A 127 0.12 -1.65 -29.13
N ARG A 128 0.17 -1.87 -27.83
CA ARG A 128 -0.55 -2.93 -27.12
C ARG A 128 -1.27 -2.35 -25.91
N CYS A 129 -2.47 -2.86 -25.67
CA CYS A 129 -3.31 -2.46 -24.55
C CYS A 129 -3.52 -3.68 -23.64
N TYR A 130 -3.35 -3.46 -22.34
CA TYR A 130 -3.46 -4.49 -21.32
C TYR A 130 -4.51 -4.07 -20.29
N ILE A 131 -5.33 -5.02 -19.87
CA ILE A 131 -6.37 -4.84 -18.85
C ILE A 131 -5.91 -5.57 -17.59
N LEU A 132 -5.80 -4.85 -16.48
CA LEU A 132 -5.32 -5.35 -15.21
C LEU A 132 -6.50 -5.50 -14.24
N HIS A 133 -6.68 -6.71 -13.73
CA HIS A 133 -7.68 -7.04 -12.72
C HIS A 133 -6.99 -7.30 -11.38
N LEU A 134 -6.97 -6.29 -10.52
CA LEU A 134 -6.39 -6.36 -9.19
C LEU A 134 -7.46 -6.64 -8.14
N HIS A 135 -7.33 -7.76 -7.44
CA HIS A 135 -8.16 -8.13 -6.30
C HIS A 135 -7.38 -7.91 -5.02
N LEU A 136 -8.00 -7.24 -4.05
CA LEU A 136 -7.40 -6.85 -2.78
C LEU A 136 -8.25 -7.34 -1.61
N ALA A 137 -7.62 -7.75 -0.53
CA ALA A 137 -8.29 -8.03 0.73
C ALA A 137 -7.39 -7.66 1.92
N VAL A 138 -8.00 -7.40 3.07
CA VAL A 138 -7.24 -7.28 4.32
C VAL A 138 -7.05 -8.66 4.92
N MET A 139 -5.81 -8.98 5.26
CA MET A 139 -5.43 -10.18 5.98
C MET A 139 -6.02 -10.13 7.39
N ALA A 140 -6.61 -11.25 7.82
CA ALA A 140 -7.21 -11.39 9.15
C ALA A 140 -6.13 -11.59 10.22
#